data_AF-A0A7Y9ZHP7-F1
#
_entry.id   AF-A0A7Y9ZHP7-F1
#
_cell.length_a   1.000
_cell.length_b   1.000
_cell.length_c   1.000
_cell.angle_alpha   90.00
_cell.angle_beta   90.00
_cell.angle_gamma   90.00
#
_symmetry.space_group_name_H-M   'P 1'
#
loop_
_entity.id
_entity.type
_entity.pdbx_description
1 polymer ?
#
loop_
_entity_poly.entity_id
_entity_poly.type
_entity_poly.pdbx_seq_one_letter_code
_entity_poly.pdbx_strand_id
1 'polypeptide(L)'
;MTRLVDARTDQFVEDLAALDPLTATYAGIPGHEGELPDLSPDGFAAREELHRRALADVAALASADEREEVAKNAFLERVGLTVERADAGVERSEFSVISSAAHAVREIFDLMPTETAEHWDAIGDRLAAIPAALEGYRTTLLEEAAAGRVSARRQYAEVASQVRGWTGQEGAAGDYFLRAVAEAPESARDALTTAAQAASAAYAEFGRFVETDLQPRGRETDGVGRETYALASRYFLGAAVDLEETYAWGWEELKRIEDDMAATAQRIVGGGSVADAVAALDADPDRDCGSREAFQAWMQAKSDEILRAFDGVHFDIAEPIRTLQCKVAPINDGGAWYSPPSEDFSRPGTMWFSFTDDHEHYSTWRETTTVFHEGVPGHHLQCAQVVHQAELLNRWQRLLCWVSGHGEGWALYAERLMDELGYFDDPGDRLGFLDMQGFRAARVIVDIGVHLGLEVPKDNPFGWRPGEVWDADRVLEFMRAHSRMDDGALRFEVNRYLGWPGQAPSYKVGERIWLDARADAQARHGSDFDLKAFHTAALNLGSIGLDPLKAALGRL
;
A
#
# COMPACT_ATOMS: atom_id res chain seq x y z
N MET A 1 -31.92 -3.64 17.14
CA MET A 1 -32.45 -2.89 15.99
C MET A 1 -31.85 -3.51 14.75
N THR A 2 -32.61 -3.78 13.70
CA THR A 2 -32.04 -4.32 12.45
C THR A 2 -31.26 -3.22 11.75
N ARG A 3 -29.97 -3.45 11.50
CA ARG A 3 -29.10 -2.55 10.71
C ARG A 3 -29.16 -2.98 9.25
N LEU A 4 -29.91 -2.20 8.45
CA LEU A 4 -30.18 -2.54 7.05
C LEU A 4 -28.97 -2.25 6.15
N VAL A 5 -28.19 -1.22 6.47
CA VAL A 5 -26.94 -0.89 5.75
C VAL A 5 -25.98 -2.05 5.90
N ASP A 6 -25.74 -2.51 7.15
CA ASP A 6 -24.87 -3.66 7.42
C ASP A 6 -25.29 -4.89 6.61
N ALA A 7 -26.58 -5.25 6.66
CA ALA A 7 -27.07 -6.41 5.92
C ALA A 7 -26.85 -6.28 4.41
N ARG A 8 -27.00 -5.07 3.85
CA ARG A 8 -26.79 -4.84 2.41
C ARG A 8 -25.31 -4.86 2.03
N THR A 9 -24.44 -4.27 2.85
CA THR A 9 -22.99 -4.23 2.61
C THR A 9 -22.35 -5.60 2.83
N ASP A 10 -22.86 -6.39 3.78
CA ASP A 10 -22.43 -7.77 3.98
C ASP A 10 -22.83 -8.66 2.79
N GLN A 11 -24.02 -8.46 2.21
CA GLN A 11 -24.40 -9.14 0.97
C GLN A 11 -23.52 -8.71 -0.21
N PHE A 12 -23.11 -7.43 -0.28
CA PHE A 12 -22.19 -6.97 -1.32
C PHE A 12 -20.83 -7.68 -1.26
N VAL A 13 -20.34 -8.06 -0.07
CA VAL A 13 -19.12 -8.87 0.09
C VAL A 13 -19.26 -10.21 -0.64
N GLU A 14 -20.38 -10.91 -0.44
CA GLU A 14 -20.65 -12.20 -1.10
C GLU A 14 -20.83 -12.04 -2.61
N ASP A 15 -21.58 -11.02 -3.03
CA ASP A 15 -21.80 -10.73 -4.44
C ASP A 15 -20.48 -10.40 -5.17
N LEU A 16 -19.57 -9.68 -4.50
CA LEU A 16 -18.26 -9.33 -5.06
C LEU A 16 -17.34 -10.54 -5.09
N ALA A 17 -17.29 -11.36 -4.03
CA ALA A 17 -16.47 -12.56 -3.98
C ALA A 17 -16.76 -13.51 -5.16
N ALA A 18 -18.04 -13.63 -5.56
CA ALA A 18 -18.45 -14.44 -6.69
C ALA A 18 -18.03 -13.88 -8.06
N LEU A 19 -17.87 -12.55 -8.20
CA LEU A 19 -17.41 -11.91 -9.43
C LEU A 19 -15.89 -11.68 -9.45
N ASP A 20 -15.27 -11.62 -8.29
CA ASP A 20 -13.84 -11.40 -8.08
C ASP A 20 -13.24 -12.43 -7.09
N PRO A 21 -13.01 -13.68 -7.55
CA PRO A 21 -12.40 -14.74 -6.75
C PRO A 21 -11.01 -14.40 -6.16
N LEU A 22 -10.27 -13.47 -6.79
CA LEU A 22 -8.98 -13.01 -6.24
C LEU A 22 -9.21 -12.21 -4.96
N THR A 23 -10.18 -11.28 -4.99
CA THR A 23 -10.60 -10.53 -3.81
C THR A 23 -11.11 -11.48 -2.71
N ALA A 24 -11.86 -12.52 -3.08
CA ALA A 24 -12.32 -13.53 -2.12
C ALA A 24 -11.15 -14.21 -1.40
N THR A 25 -10.14 -14.68 -2.14
CA THR A 25 -8.96 -15.30 -1.53
C THR A 25 -8.14 -14.32 -0.70
N TYR A 26 -7.93 -13.09 -1.18
CA TYR A 26 -7.22 -12.06 -0.42
C TYR A 26 -7.92 -11.75 0.92
N ALA A 27 -9.25 -11.67 0.90
CA ALA A 27 -10.08 -11.44 2.07
C ALA A 27 -10.32 -12.69 2.95
N GLY A 28 -9.84 -13.87 2.54
CA GLY A 28 -10.06 -15.14 3.25
C GLY A 28 -11.49 -15.68 3.19
N ILE A 29 -12.25 -15.32 2.14
CA ILE A 29 -13.61 -15.80 1.88
C ILE A 29 -13.52 -17.15 1.14
N PRO A 30 -14.03 -18.26 1.73
CA PRO A 30 -13.89 -19.59 1.16
C PRO A 30 -14.87 -19.83 -0.01
N GLY A 31 -14.60 -20.87 -0.81
CA GLY A 31 -15.49 -21.37 -1.87
C GLY A 31 -15.11 -20.91 -3.29
N HIS A 32 -14.04 -20.14 -3.43
CA HIS A 32 -13.56 -19.56 -4.70
C HIS A 32 -12.06 -19.83 -4.95
N GLU A 33 -11.48 -20.82 -4.24
CA GLU A 33 -10.04 -21.05 -4.17
C GLU A 33 -9.43 -21.43 -5.53
N GLY A 34 -10.18 -22.13 -6.38
CA GLY A 34 -9.75 -22.57 -7.72
C GLY A 34 -10.11 -21.61 -8.86
N GLU A 35 -10.79 -20.50 -8.57
CA GLU A 35 -11.39 -19.63 -9.58
C GLU A 35 -10.52 -18.40 -9.87
N LEU A 36 -10.65 -17.86 -11.10
CA LEU A 36 -10.14 -16.55 -11.51
C LEU A 36 -11.30 -15.68 -12.00
N PRO A 37 -11.23 -14.34 -11.82
CA PRO A 37 -12.22 -13.42 -12.34
C PRO A 37 -12.26 -13.43 -13.85
N ASP A 38 -13.43 -13.12 -14.41
CA ASP A 38 -13.55 -12.81 -15.83
C ASP A 38 -12.91 -11.43 -16.10
N LEU A 39 -11.76 -11.45 -16.78
CA LEU A 39 -11.02 -10.25 -17.16
C LEU A 39 -11.40 -9.71 -18.55
N SER A 40 -12.42 -10.27 -19.19
CA SER A 40 -13.01 -9.74 -20.42
C SER A 40 -13.83 -8.47 -20.16
N PRO A 41 -14.23 -7.72 -21.21
CA PRO A 41 -15.08 -6.54 -21.06
C PRO A 41 -16.39 -6.84 -20.30
N ASP A 42 -16.98 -8.01 -20.52
CA ASP A 42 -18.22 -8.42 -19.85
C ASP A 42 -18.01 -8.66 -18.34
N GLY A 43 -16.87 -9.28 -17.97
CA GLY A 43 -16.51 -9.51 -16.57
C GLY A 43 -16.21 -8.21 -15.80
N PHE A 44 -15.57 -7.24 -16.45
CA PHE A 44 -15.45 -5.89 -15.88
C PHE A 44 -16.82 -5.22 -15.77
N ALA A 45 -17.65 -5.23 -16.82
CA ALA A 45 -18.99 -4.63 -16.79
C ALA A 45 -19.88 -5.21 -15.69
N ALA A 46 -19.81 -6.52 -15.44
CA ALA A 46 -20.55 -7.18 -14.36
C ALA A 46 -20.14 -6.67 -12.97
N ARG A 47 -18.84 -6.52 -12.72
CA ARG A 47 -18.33 -5.95 -11.46
C ARG A 47 -18.73 -4.50 -11.31
N GLU A 48 -18.61 -3.69 -12.36
CA GLU A 48 -19.02 -2.28 -12.30
C GLU A 48 -20.51 -2.11 -12.01
N GLU A 49 -21.36 -2.94 -12.64
CA GLU A 49 -22.80 -2.92 -12.37
C GLU A 49 -23.13 -3.39 -10.95
N LEU A 50 -22.38 -4.33 -10.38
CA LEU A 50 -22.52 -4.67 -8.96
C LEU A 50 -22.24 -3.44 -8.07
N HIS A 51 -21.13 -2.72 -8.32
CA HIS A 51 -20.80 -1.52 -7.54
C HIS A 51 -21.88 -0.43 -7.69
N ARG A 52 -22.37 -0.16 -8.91
CA ARG A 52 -23.44 0.83 -9.16
C ARG A 52 -24.73 0.47 -8.42
N ARG A 53 -25.17 -0.80 -8.47
CA ARG A 53 -26.37 -1.26 -7.75
C ARG A 53 -26.19 -1.17 -6.24
N ALA A 54 -25.08 -1.65 -5.71
CA ALA A 54 -24.82 -1.62 -4.28
C ALA A 54 -24.75 -0.18 -3.73
N LEU A 55 -24.13 0.75 -4.48
CA LEU A 55 -24.11 2.17 -4.16
C LEU A 55 -25.54 2.75 -4.08
N ALA A 56 -26.36 2.49 -5.10
CA ALA A 56 -27.74 2.97 -5.13
C ALA A 56 -28.60 2.39 -4.00
N ASP A 57 -28.45 1.09 -3.72
CA ASP A 57 -29.16 0.40 -2.64
C ASP A 57 -28.81 1.02 -1.28
N VAL A 58 -27.51 1.14 -0.95
CA VAL A 58 -27.05 1.69 0.33
C VAL A 58 -27.43 3.16 0.48
N ALA A 59 -27.38 3.96 -0.59
CA ALA A 59 -27.78 5.36 -0.55
C ALA A 59 -29.25 5.54 -0.12
N ALA A 60 -30.13 4.63 -0.57
CA ALA A 60 -31.56 4.66 -0.29
C ALA A 60 -31.96 4.20 1.13
N LEU A 61 -31.07 3.51 1.85
CA LEU A 61 -31.33 3.00 3.21
C LEU A 61 -31.18 4.10 4.27
N ALA A 62 -32.00 4.07 5.32
CA ALA A 62 -31.77 4.89 6.51
C ALA A 62 -30.86 4.15 7.49
N SER A 63 -29.95 4.88 8.15
CA SER A 63 -29.16 4.37 9.28
C SER A 63 -30.00 4.33 10.56
N ALA A 64 -29.75 3.32 11.40
CA ALA A 64 -30.42 3.12 12.68
C ALA A 64 -29.80 3.93 13.81
N ASP A 65 -28.49 4.17 13.75
CA ASP A 65 -27.69 4.86 14.75
C ASP A 65 -26.42 5.47 14.11
N GLU A 66 -25.66 6.23 14.91
CA GLU A 66 -24.43 6.90 14.48
C GLU A 66 -23.38 5.93 13.93
N ARG A 67 -23.30 4.72 14.50
CA ARG A 67 -22.34 3.70 14.07
C ARG A 67 -22.69 3.20 12.67
N GLU A 68 -23.96 2.93 12.39
CA GLU A 68 -24.43 2.55 11.05
C GLU A 68 -24.32 3.72 10.06
N GLU A 69 -24.48 4.96 10.52
CA GLU A 69 -24.27 6.16 9.70
C GLU A 69 -22.80 6.31 9.26
N VAL A 70 -21.84 6.07 10.16
CA VAL A 70 -20.41 6.03 9.79
C VAL A 70 -20.15 4.93 8.76
N ALA A 71 -20.68 3.72 8.97
CA ALA A 71 -20.52 2.61 8.03
C ALA A 71 -21.12 2.94 6.65
N LYS A 72 -22.30 3.57 6.63
CA LYS A 72 -22.94 4.05 5.40
C LYS A 72 -22.06 5.07 4.68
N ASN A 73 -21.55 6.08 5.39
CA ASN A 73 -20.73 7.13 4.81
C ASN A 73 -19.40 6.58 4.25
N ALA A 74 -18.78 5.63 4.95
CA ALA A 74 -17.61 4.91 4.43
C ALA A 74 -17.92 4.17 3.13
N PHE A 75 -19.02 3.40 3.11
CA PHE A 75 -19.42 2.64 1.92
C PHE A 75 -19.73 3.56 0.72
N LEU A 76 -20.52 4.60 0.93
CA LEU A 76 -20.90 5.54 -0.12
C LEU A 76 -19.69 6.27 -0.72
N GLU A 77 -18.74 6.66 0.13
CA GLU A 77 -17.55 7.37 -0.31
C GLU A 77 -16.59 6.43 -1.08
N ARG A 78 -16.34 5.22 -0.57
CA ARG A 78 -15.47 4.24 -1.24
C ARG A 78 -16.07 3.68 -2.53
N VAL A 79 -17.28 3.12 -2.46
CA VAL A 79 -17.92 2.49 -3.62
C VAL A 79 -18.35 3.53 -4.64
N GLY A 80 -18.73 4.74 -4.20
CA GLY A 80 -18.97 5.87 -5.09
C GLY A 80 -17.75 6.21 -5.93
N LEU A 81 -16.57 6.20 -5.31
CA LEU A 81 -15.32 6.47 -6.00
C LEU A 81 -14.88 5.34 -6.94
N THR A 82 -15.14 4.08 -6.58
CA THR A 82 -14.98 2.94 -7.50
C THR A 82 -15.87 3.08 -8.73
N VAL A 83 -17.11 3.55 -8.56
CA VAL A 83 -18.02 3.84 -9.70
C VAL A 83 -17.49 4.99 -10.55
N GLU A 84 -17.00 6.08 -9.95
CA GLU A 84 -16.36 7.18 -10.71
C GLU A 84 -15.14 6.69 -11.52
N ARG A 85 -14.31 5.81 -10.94
CA ARG A 85 -13.17 5.18 -11.64
C ARG A 85 -13.62 4.27 -12.79
N ALA A 86 -14.67 3.48 -12.58
CA ALA A 86 -15.25 2.64 -13.62
C ALA A 86 -15.79 3.46 -14.81
N ASP A 87 -16.50 4.55 -14.51
CA ASP A 87 -17.05 5.46 -15.52
C ASP A 87 -15.94 6.20 -16.29
N ALA A 88 -14.82 6.51 -15.63
CA ALA A 88 -13.61 7.03 -16.27
C ALA A 88 -12.81 5.95 -17.05
N GLY A 89 -13.19 4.67 -16.93
CA GLY A 89 -12.51 3.53 -17.53
C GLY A 89 -11.19 3.15 -16.87
N VAL A 90 -10.90 3.66 -15.67
CA VAL A 90 -9.66 3.35 -14.93
C VAL A 90 -9.61 1.88 -14.55
N GLU A 91 -10.72 1.31 -14.05
CA GLU A 91 -10.78 -0.10 -13.62
C GLU A 91 -10.39 -1.09 -14.74
N ARG A 92 -10.70 -0.74 -15.99
CA ARG A 92 -10.41 -1.56 -17.18
C ARG A 92 -9.05 -1.29 -17.81
N SER A 93 -8.50 -0.08 -17.62
CA SER A 93 -7.29 0.38 -18.31
C SER A 93 -6.06 0.54 -17.41
N GLU A 94 -6.21 0.46 -16.08
CA GLU A 94 -5.10 0.54 -15.14
C GLU A 94 -4.06 -0.55 -15.40
N PHE A 95 -2.84 -0.11 -15.71
CA PHE A 95 -1.73 -0.98 -16.06
C PHE A 95 -0.40 -0.29 -15.74
N SER A 96 0.28 -0.75 -14.68
CA SER A 96 1.53 -0.19 -14.18
C SER A 96 2.49 -1.29 -13.72
N VAL A 97 3.71 -0.92 -13.34
CA VAL A 97 4.74 -1.82 -12.80
C VAL A 97 4.41 -2.47 -11.45
N ILE A 98 3.29 -2.10 -10.82
CA ILE A 98 2.90 -2.63 -9.50
C ILE A 98 1.41 -2.99 -9.41
N SER A 99 0.57 -2.37 -10.24
CA SER A 99 -0.88 -2.62 -10.27
C SER A 99 -1.35 -2.91 -11.68
N SER A 100 -1.85 -4.12 -11.91
CA SER A 100 -2.66 -4.54 -13.06
C SER A 100 -3.34 -5.88 -12.78
N ALA A 101 -4.34 -6.27 -13.59
CA ALA A 101 -4.97 -7.59 -13.43
C ALA A 101 -3.98 -8.75 -13.65
N ALA A 102 -2.95 -8.54 -14.48
CA ALA A 102 -1.88 -9.52 -14.67
C ALA A 102 -1.00 -9.67 -13.42
N HIS A 103 -0.75 -8.58 -12.66
CA HIS A 103 -0.12 -8.71 -11.36
C HIS A 103 -1.04 -9.52 -10.43
N ALA A 104 -2.30 -9.10 -10.24
CA ALA A 104 -3.24 -9.74 -9.32
C ALA A 104 -3.38 -11.27 -9.53
N VAL A 105 -3.45 -11.73 -10.79
CA VAL A 105 -3.51 -13.15 -11.13
C VAL A 105 -2.23 -13.91 -10.73
N ARG A 106 -1.05 -13.28 -10.84
CA ARG A 106 0.22 -13.88 -10.41
C ARG A 106 0.35 -13.87 -8.88
N GLU A 107 0.03 -12.77 -8.21
CA GLU A 107 0.29 -12.60 -6.78
C GLU A 107 -0.58 -13.48 -5.90
N ILE A 108 -1.75 -13.89 -6.41
CA ILE A 108 -2.68 -14.69 -5.62
C ILE A 108 -2.08 -16.02 -5.16
N PHE A 109 -1.15 -16.59 -5.92
CA PHE A 109 -0.47 -17.84 -5.57
C PHE A 109 0.40 -17.70 -4.32
N ASP A 110 0.88 -16.50 -3.99
CA ASP A 110 1.67 -16.24 -2.78
C ASP A 110 0.82 -16.38 -1.50
N LEU A 111 -0.51 -16.33 -1.63
CA LEU A 111 -1.48 -16.45 -0.52
C LEU A 111 -2.12 -17.84 -0.42
N MET A 112 -1.92 -18.71 -1.42
CA MET A 112 -2.59 -20.01 -1.46
C MET A 112 -1.89 -21.02 -0.52
N PRO A 113 -2.65 -21.74 0.32
CA PRO A 113 -2.08 -22.79 1.17
C PRO A 113 -1.60 -23.98 0.30
N THR A 114 -0.75 -24.86 0.86
CA THR A 114 -0.11 -25.98 0.10
C THR A 114 -0.05 -27.30 0.89
N GLU A 115 -0.81 -27.41 1.98
CA GLU A 115 -0.76 -28.52 2.93
C GLU A 115 -1.62 -29.74 2.55
N THR A 116 -2.68 -29.58 1.75
CA THR A 116 -3.62 -30.67 1.42
C THR A 116 -3.76 -30.89 -0.07
N ALA A 117 -4.37 -32.02 -0.46
CA ALA A 117 -4.64 -32.30 -1.88
C ALA A 117 -5.58 -31.25 -2.49
N GLU A 118 -6.60 -30.83 -1.75
CA GLU A 118 -7.55 -29.79 -2.17
C GLU A 118 -6.87 -28.44 -2.40
N HIS A 119 -5.87 -28.09 -1.59
CA HIS A 119 -5.07 -26.88 -1.80
C HIS A 119 -4.33 -26.93 -3.14
N TRP A 120 -3.71 -28.07 -3.46
CA TRP A 120 -3.02 -28.28 -4.73
C TRP A 120 -3.97 -28.36 -5.92
N ASP A 121 -5.16 -28.94 -5.75
CA ASP A 121 -6.21 -28.95 -6.78
C ASP A 121 -6.64 -27.52 -7.14
N ALA A 122 -6.88 -26.67 -6.13
CA ALA A 122 -7.21 -25.26 -6.33
C ALA A 122 -6.09 -24.47 -7.05
N ILE A 123 -4.83 -24.69 -6.69
CA ILE A 123 -3.67 -24.11 -7.40
C ILE A 123 -3.68 -24.56 -8.87
N GLY A 124 -3.92 -25.85 -9.12
CA GLY A 124 -4.00 -26.42 -10.47
C GLY A 124 -5.12 -25.80 -11.30
N ASP A 125 -6.31 -25.63 -10.73
CA ASP A 125 -7.47 -25.03 -11.39
C ASP A 125 -7.18 -23.57 -11.81
N ARG A 126 -6.57 -22.77 -10.92
CA ARG A 126 -6.15 -21.40 -11.25
C ARG A 126 -5.11 -21.37 -12.34
N LEU A 127 -4.06 -22.20 -12.25
CA LEU A 127 -3.04 -22.28 -13.29
C LEU A 127 -3.65 -22.62 -14.66
N ALA A 128 -4.60 -23.56 -14.69
CA ALA A 128 -5.31 -23.94 -15.90
C ALA A 128 -6.22 -22.83 -16.47
N ALA A 129 -6.72 -21.93 -15.62
CA ALA A 129 -7.58 -20.81 -16.01
C ALA A 129 -6.82 -19.58 -16.54
N ILE A 130 -5.53 -19.43 -16.21
CA ILE A 130 -4.70 -18.27 -16.60
C ILE A 130 -4.76 -17.94 -18.11
N PRO A 131 -4.62 -18.92 -19.04
CA PRO A 131 -4.62 -18.60 -20.47
C PRO A 131 -5.91 -17.90 -20.93
N ALA A 132 -7.07 -18.35 -20.45
CA ALA A 132 -8.36 -17.74 -20.78
C ALA A 132 -8.53 -16.36 -20.14
N ALA A 133 -8.11 -16.21 -18.88
CA ALA A 133 -8.16 -14.93 -18.18
C ALA A 133 -7.30 -13.86 -18.87
N LEU A 134 -6.07 -14.19 -19.28
CA LEU A 134 -5.18 -13.26 -19.98
C LEU A 134 -5.67 -12.92 -21.39
N GLU A 135 -6.37 -13.83 -22.08
CA GLU A 135 -6.97 -13.53 -23.38
C GLU A 135 -8.19 -12.59 -23.26
N GLY A 136 -9.00 -12.78 -22.22
CA GLY A 136 -10.03 -11.82 -21.84
C GLY A 136 -9.43 -10.44 -21.55
N TYR A 137 -8.35 -10.40 -20.76
CA TYR A 137 -7.70 -9.14 -20.42
C TYR A 137 -7.06 -8.45 -21.62
N ARG A 138 -6.45 -9.21 -22.55
CA ARG A 138 -5.98 -8.69 -23.84
C ARG A 138 -7.10 -7.97 -24.59
N THR A 139 -8.29 -8.59 -24.66
CA THR A 139 -9.45 -7.99 -25.33
C THR A 139 -9.85 -6.67 -24.68
N THR A 140 -9.96 -6.66 -23.35
CA THR A 140 -10.24 -5.44 -22.57
C THR A 140 -9.22 -4.34 -22.85
N LEU A 141 -7.92 -4.62 -22.73
CA LEU A 141 -6.86 -3.63 -22.94
C LEU A 141 -6.83 -3.10 -24.39
N LEU A 142 -7.16 -3.93 -25.37
CA LEU A 142 -7.28 -3.51 -26.77
C LEU A 142 -8.45 -2.54 -26.99
N GLU A 143 -9.61 -2.80 -26.38
CA GLU A 143 -10.79 -1.93 -26.46
C GLU A 143 -10.53 -0.59 -25.76
N GLU A 144 -9.93 -0.62 -24.57
CA GLU A 144 -9.55 0.57 -23.82
C GLU A 144 -8.52 1.40 -24.58
N ALA A 145 -7.52 0.76 -25.19
CA ALA A 145 -6.54 1.42 -26.04
C ALA A 145 -7.18 2.05 -27.29
N ALA A 146 -8.16 1.39 -27.91
CA ALA A 146 -8.93 1.94 -29.04
C ALA A 146 -9.77 3.16 -28.63
N ALA A 147 -10.20 3.23 -27.37
CA ALA A 147 -10.89 4.37 -26.78
C ALA A 147 -9.93 5.46 -26.27
N GLY A 148 -8.62 5.33 -26.49
CA GLY A 148 -7.59 6.29 -26.08
C GLY A 148 -7.20 6.21 -24.60
N ARG A 149 -7.66 5.19 -23.87
CA ARG A 149 -7.31 4.95 -22.46
C ARG A 149 -6.13 3.99 -22.41
N VAL A 150 -4.94 4.57 -22.32
CA VAL A 150 -3.65 3.87 -22.35
C VAL A 150 -2.72 4.38 -21.26
N SER A 151 -1.91 3.47 -20.72
CA SER A 151 -0.80 3.83 -19.83
C SER A 151 0.34 4.51 -20.58
N ALA A 152 1.30 5.04 -19.84
CA ALA A 152 2.54 5.54 -20.42
C ALA A 152 3.33 4.39 -21.05
N ARG A 153 4.02 4.68 -22.15
CA ARG A 153 4.85 3.70 -22.88
C ARG A 153 5.89 3.02 -21.98
N ARG A 154 6.44 3.77 -21.01
CA ARG A 154 7.33 3.27 -19.97
C ARG A 154 6.73 2.10 -19.19
N GLN A 155 5.49 2.24 -18.73
CA GLN A 155 4.83 1.22 -17.92
C GLN A 155 4.67 -0.10 -18.68
N TYR A 156 4.27 -0.05 -19.95
CA TYR A 156 4.20 -1.26 -20.79
C TYR A 156 5.58 -1.90 -20.98
N ALA A 157 6.64 -1.11 -21.19
CA ALA A 157 7.99 -1.64 -21.35
C ALA A 157 8.49 -2.35 -20.10
N GLU A 158 8.29 -1.73 -18.93
CA GLU A 158 8.73 -2.27 -17.65
C GLU A 158 7.94 -3.53 -17.27
N VAL A 159 6.61 -3.54 -17.44
CA VAL A 159 5.80 -4.74 -17.17
C VAL A 159 6.14 -5.88 -18.13
N ALA A 160 6.41 -5.60 -19.42
CA ALA A 160 6.90 -6.63 -20.32
C ALA A 160 8.23 -7.23 -19.83
N SER A 161 9.11 -6.41 -19.22
CA SER A 161 10.33 -6.89 -18.57
C SER A 161 10.07 -7.74 -17.34
N GLN A 162 9.12 -7.33 -16.48
CA GLN A 162 8.70 -8.12 -15.32
C GLN A 162 8.16 -9.48 -15.73
N VAL A 163 7.32 -9.52 -16.77
CA VAL A 163 6.78 -10.77 -17.31
C VAL A 163 7.89 -11.70 -17.79
N ARG A 164 8.93 -11.19 -18.47
CA ARG A 164 10.10 -12.01 -18.85
C ARG A 164 10.85 -12.56 -17.63
N GLY A 165 10.89 -11.81 -16.52
CA GLY A 165 11.38 -12.28 -15.24
C GLY A 165 10.53 -13.42 -14.66
N TRP A 166 9.21 -13.24 -14.62
CA TRP A 166 8.27 -14.24 -14.07
C TRP A 166 8.27 -15.55 -14.87
N THR A 167 8.51 -15.51 -16.17
CA THR A 167 8.54 -16.68 -17.06
C THR A 167 9.94 -17.28 -17.21
N GLY A 168 10.93 -16.80 -16.44
CA GLY A 168 12.31 -17.27 -16.49
C GLY A 168 13.04 -17.01 -17.81
N GLN A 169 12.52 -16.12 -18.66
CA GLN A 169 13.18 -15.69 -19.89
C GLN A 169 14.36 -14.74 -19.59
N GLU A 170 14.27 -14.00 -18.48
CA GLU A 170 15.30 -13.11 -17.95
C GLU A 170 15.44 -13.29 -16.43
N GLY A 171 16.57 -12.85 -15.87
CA GLY A 171 16.83 -12.92 -14.43
C GLY A 171 17.31 -14.30 -13.93
N ALA A 172 17.73 -14.33 -12.66
CA ALA A 172 18.30 -15.52 -12.03
C ALA A 172 17.29 -16.34 -11.20
N ALA A 173 16.09 -15.78 -10.95
CA ALA A 173 15.08 -16.38 -10.08
C ALA A 173 14.39 -17.63 -10.66
N GLY A 174 14.52 -17.84 -11.98
CA GLY A 174 13.85 -18.92 -12.72
C GLY A 174 12.37 -18.61 -13.01
N ASP A 175 11.65 -19.61 -13.50
CA ASP A 175 10.22 -19.49 -13.80
C ASP A 175 9.39 -19.54 -12.50
N TYR A 176 8.61 -18.48 -12.26
CA TYR A 176 7.77 -18.31 -11.08
C TYR A 176 6.71 -19.41 -10.96
N PHE A 177 6.00 -19.73 -12.04
CA PHE A 177 4.89 -20.68 -12.01
C PHE A 177 5.39 -22.10 -11.76
N LEU A 178 6.54 -22.48 -12.34
CA LEU A 178 7.17 -23.77 -12.06
C LEU A 178 7.66 -23.88 -10.61
N ARG A 179 8.18 -22.79 -10.05
CA ARG A 179 8.56 -22.73 -8.64
C ARG A 179 7.36 -22.86 -7.71
N ALA A 180 6.24 -22.21 -8.05
CA ALA A 180 5.02 -22.25 -7.25
C ALA A 180 4.48 -23.69 -7.05
N VAL A 181 4.78 -24.61 -7.97
CA VAL A 181 4.36 -26.02 -7.89
C VAL A 181 5.50 -27.00 -7.59
N ALA A 182 6.70 -26.50 -7.25
CA ALA A 182 7.89 -27.36 -7.09
C ALA A 182 7.73 -28.39 -5.95
N GLU A 183 7.05 -28.01 -4.87
CA GLU A 183 6.81 -28.85 -3.70
C GLU A 183 5.52 -29.68 -3.79
N ALA A 184 4.90 -29.74 -4.98
CA ALA A 184 3.69 -30.52 -5.19
C ALA A 184 3.91 -32.03 -4.89
N PRO A 185 2.90 -32.71 -4.29
CA PRO A 185 2.91 -34.15 -4.07
C PRO A 185 3.13 -34.93 -5.37
N GLU A 186 3.82 -36.08 -5.28
CA GLU A 186 4.15 -36.92 -6.45
C GLU A 186 2.91 -37.28 -7.28
N SER A 187 1.75 -37.48 -6.65
CA SER A 187 0.49 -37.80 -7.33
C SER A 187 -0.08 -36.68 -8.20
N ALA A 188 0.24 -35.41 -7.91
CA ALA A 188 -0.28 -34.23 -8.62
C ALA A 188 0.81 -33.52 -9.44
N ARG A 189 2.09 -33.84 -9.22
CA ARG A 189 3.25 -33.12 -9.77
C ARG A 189 3.23 -32.96 -11.28
N ASP A 190 2.97 -34.02 -12.04
CA ASP A 190 2.98 -33.96 -13.50
C ASP A 190 1.87 -33.05 -14.05
N ALA A 191 0.66 -33.16 -13.47
CA ALA A 191 -0.48 -32.33 -13.86
C ALA A 191 -0.24 -30.85 -13.53
N LEU A 192 0.22 -30.56 -12.31
CA LEU A 192 0.52 -29.20 -11.87
C LEU A 192 1.69 -28.57 -12.63
N THR A 193 2.75 -29.34 -12.91
CA THR A 193 3.86 -28.89 -13.74
C THR A 193 3.38 -28.54 -15.14
N THR A 194 2.50 -29.36 -15.73
CA THR A 194 1.91 -29.08 -17.05
C THR A 194 1.07 -27.80 -17.03
N ALA A 195 0.23 -27.60 -16.01
CA ALA A 195 -0.57 -26.40 -15.84
C ALA A 195 0.32 -25.15 -15.64
N ALA A 196 1.37 -25.25 -14.83
CA ALA A 196 2.35 -24.19 -14.61
C ALA A 196 3.11 -23.82 -15.90
N GLN A 197 3.50 -24.81 -16.73
CA GLN A 197 4.11 -24.56 -18.04
C GLN A 197 3.15 -23.82 -18.99
N ALA A 198 1.86 -24.18 -18.98
CA ALA A 198 0.85 -23.51 -19.78
C ALA A 198 0.61 -22.06 -19.31
N ALA A 199 0.54 -21.84 -17.99
CA ALA A 199 0.45 -20.52 -17.38
C ALA A 199 1.65 -19.63 -17.74
N SER A 200 2.88 -20.16 -17.59
CA SER A 200 4.10 -19.45 -17.97
C SER A 200 4.12 -19.09 -19.46
N ALA A 201 3.74 -20.03 -20.34
CA ALA A 201 3.65 -19.76 -21.77
C ALA A 201 2.62 -18.66 -22.11
N ALA A 202 1.46 -18.65 -21.44
CA ALA A 202 0.43 -17.64 -21.60
C ALA A 202 0.91 -16.26 -21.13
N TYR A 203 1.60 -16.18 -19.98
CA TYR A 203 2.25 -14.93 -19.55
C TYR A 203 3.32 -14.48 -20.54
N ALA A 204 4.18 -15.36 -21.03
CA ALA A 204 5.22 -15.01 -22.00
C ALA A 204 4.61 -14.44 -23.30
N GLU A 205 3.47 -14.99 -23.74
CA GLU A 205 2.71 -14.44 -24.86
C GLU A 205 2.04 -13.10 -24.55
N PHE A 206 1.48 -12.95 -23.35
CA PHE A 206 0.92 -11.69 -22.88
C PHE A 206 1.98 -10.59 -22.77
N GLY A 207 3.17 -10.89 -22.25
CA GLY A 207 4.29 -9.96 -22.20
C GLY A 207 4.75 -9.50 -23.59
N ARG A 208 4.82 -10.43 -24.56
CA ARG A 208 5.07 -10.07 -25.96
C ARG A 208 3.99 -9.14 -26.51
N PHE A 209 2.71 -9.42 -26.23
CA PHE A 209 1.61 -8.55 -26.62
C PHE A 209 1.70 -7.16 -26.01
N VAL A 210 2.03 -7.05 -24.73
CA VAL A 210 2.23 -5.76 -24.07
C VAL A 210 3.33 -4.97 -24.79
N GLU A 211 4.43 -5.62 -25.16
CA GLU A 211 5.55 -5.01 -25.89
C GLU A 211 5.21 -4.66 -27.36
N THR A 212 4.51 -5.53 -28.09
CA THR A 212 4.28 -5.37 -29.54
C THR A 212 3.04 -4.57 -29.89
N ASP A 213 2.02 -4.58 -29.04
CA ASP A 213 0.70 -4.03 -29.36
C ASP A 213 0.32 -2.84 -28.46
N LEU A 214 0.60 -2.92 -27.15
CA LEU A 214 0.23 -1.85 -26.21
C LEU A 214 1.32 -0.79 -26.08
N GLN A 215 2.59 -1.17 -25.93
CA GLN A 215 3.69 -0.23 -25.79
C GLN A 215 3.75 0.81 -26.92
N PRO A 216 3.58 0.46 -28.22
CA PRO A 216 3.57 1.45 -29.29
C PRO A 216 2.37 2.41 -29.27
N ARG A 217 1.29 2.06 -28.54
CA ARG A 217 0.10 2.89 -28.34
C ARG A 217 0.16 3.72 -27.04
N GLY A 218 1.08 3.39 -26.15
CA GLY A 218 1.26 4.08 -24.88
C GLY A 218 1.62 5.55 -25.06
N ARG A 219 1.27 6.35 -24.06
CA ARG A 219 1.57 7.78 -24.05
C ARG A 219 3.07 8.00 -23.93
N GLU A 220 3.61 8.97 -24.67
CA GLU A 220 5.02 9.37 -24.56
C GLU A 220 5.29 10.13 -23.24
N THR A 221 4.31 10.88 -22.74
CA THR A 221 4.39 11.56 -21.45
C THR A 221 3.92 10.64 -20.32
N ASP A 222 4.71 10.53 -19.25
CA ASP A 222 4.35 9.73 -18.09
C ASP A 222 3.14 10.32 -17.33
N GLY A 223 3.15 11.64 -17.09
CA GLY A 223 2.11 12.37 -16.35
C GLY A 223 0.69 12.19 -16.91
N VAL A 224 -0.31 12.07 -16.03
CA VAL A 224 -1.68 11.66 -16.41
C VAL A 224 -2.66 12.83 -16.61
N GLY A 225 -2.23 14.05 -16.28
CA GLY A 225 -3.07 15.25 -16.32
C GLY A 225 -3.99 15.39 -15.11
N ARG A 226 -4.53 16.61 -14.93
CA ARG A 226 -5.27 17.01 -13.73
C ARG A 226 -6.49 16.16 -13.41
N GLU A 227 -7.33 15.87 -14.40
CA GLU A 227 -8.62 15.18 -14.17
C GLU A 227 -8.39 13.75 -13.66
N THR A 228 -7.55 12.99 -14.36
CA THR A 228 -7.15 11.63 -13.96
C THR A 228 -6.44 11.65 -12.61
N TYR A 229 -5.55 12.61 -12.38
CA TYR A 229 -4.81 12.70 -11.13
C TYR A 229 -5.71 13.04 -9.93
N ALA A 230 -6.66 13.97 -10.08
CA ALA A 230 -7.57 14.34 -9.00
C ALA A 230 -8.45 13.14 -8.57
N LEU A 231 -8.89 12.33 -9.53
CA LEU A 231 -9.64 11.10 -9.24
C LEU A 231 -8.76 10.06 -8.52
N ALA A 232 -7.53 9.84 -9.00
CA ALA A 232 -6.60 8.90 -8.39
C ALA A 232 -6.16 9.34 -6.97
N SER A 233 -5.88 10.62 -6.79
CA SER A 233 -5.57 11.21 -5.48
C SER A 233 -6.71 11.02 -4.48
N ARG A 234 -7.96 11.28 -4.88
CA ARG A 234 -9.14 10.99 -4.06
C ARG A 234 -9.25 9.49 -3.75
N TYR A 235 -8.91 8.61 -4.70
CA TYR A 235 -8.97 7.16 -4.48
C TYR A 235 -8.05 6.74 -3.35
N PHE A 236 -6.80 7.18 -3.38
CA PHE A 236 -5.84 6.83 -2.35
C PHE A 236 -6.04 7.60 -1.04
N LEU A 237 -6.50 8.85 -1.04
CA LEU A 237 -6.69 9.64 0.18
C LEU A 237 -8.06 9.45 0.83
N GLY A 238 -9.11 9.27 0.04
CA GLY A 238 -10.49 9.49 0.48
C GLY A 238 -10.76 10.90 0.98
N ALA A 239 -10.04 11.86 0.41
CA ALA A 239 -10.27 13.29 0.58
C ALA A 239 -9.98 14.02 -0.72
N ALA A 240 -10.68 15.13 -0.94
CA ALA A 240 -10.35 16.06 -2.02
C ALA A 240 -9.42 17.15 -1.48
N VAL A 241 -8.16 17.17 -1.93
CA VAL A 241 -7.15 18.17 -1.55
C VAL A 241 -6.94 19.19 -2.67
N ASP A 242 -6.51 20.39 -2.30
CA ASP A 242 -6.01 21.37 -3.28
C ASP A 242 -4.61 20.91 -3.73
N LEU A 243 -4.50 20.50 -4.99
CA LEU A 243 -3.29 19.87 -5.53
C LEU A 243 -2.10 20.83 -5.57
N GLU A 244 -2.33 22.09 -5.91
CA GLU A 244 -1.29 23.12 -5.95
C GLU A 244 -0.83 23.53 -4.55
N GLU A 245 -1.76 23.68 -3.60
CA GLU A 245 -1.41 23.91 -2.20
C GLU A 245 -0.63 22.73 -1.64
N THR A 246 -1.08 21.51 -1.90
CA THR A 246 -0.42 20.28 -1.41
C THR A 246 0.98 20.15 -2.01
N TYR A 247 1.15 20.49 -3.29
CA TYR A 247 2.45 20.56 -3.94
C TYR A 247 3.38 21.58 -3.28
N ALA A 248 2.89 22.81 -3.04
CA ALA A 248 3.67 23.85 -2.38
C ALA A 248 4.06 23.46 -0.95
N TRP A 249 3.12 22.91 -0.18
CA TRP A 249 3.36 22.39 1.16
C TRP A 249 4.41 21.28 1.18
N GLY A 250 4.43 20.39 0.16
CA GLY A 250 5.44 19.33 0.05
C GLY A 250 6.88 19.87 0.07
N TRP A 251 7.14 21.01 -0.59
CA TRP A 251 8.46 21.67 -0.56
C TRP A 251 8.81 22.24 0.81
N GLU A 252 7.84 22.86 1.48
CA GLU A 252 8.02 23.41 2.83
C GLU A 252 8.30 22.32 3.85
N GLU A 253 7.54 21.22 3.79
CA GLU A 253 7.66 20.09 4.70
C GLU A 253 8.99 19.34 4.48
N LEU A 254 9.38 19.10 3.22
CA LEU A 254 10.69 18.49 2.93
C LEU A 254 11.83 19.36 3.48
N LYS A 255 11.77 20.68 3.29
CA LYS A 255 12.79 21.60 3.83
C LYS A 255 12.85 21.56 5.35
N ARG A 256 11.69 21.56 6.02
CA ARG A 256 11.61 21.47 7.47
C ARG A 256 12.26 20.17 7.97
N ILE A 257 11.97 19.05 7.31
CA ILE A 257 12.55 17.74 7.67
C ILE A 257 14.06 17.75 7.43
N GLU A 258 14.56 18.26 6.31
CA GLU A 258 16.01 18.28 6.05
C GLU A 258 16.78 19.22 7.00
N ASP A 259 16.16 20.30 7.46
CA ASP A 259 16.73 21.12 8.54
C ASP A 259 16.84 20.34 9.85
N ASP A 260 15.82 19.56 10.20
CA ASP A 260 15.83 18.68 11.37
C ASP A 260 16.85 17.55 11.23
N MET A 261 17.04 17.02 10.01
CA MET A 261 18.09 16.04 9.70
C MET A 261 19.47 16.66 9.90
N ALA A 262 19.70 17.88 9.41
CA ALA A 262 20.98 18.58 9.59
C ALA A 262 21.28 18.85 11.07
N ALA A 263 20.27 19.26 11.86
CA ALA A 263 20.43 19.43 13.30
C ALA A 263 20.71 18.11 14.03
N THR A 264 20.05 17.02 13.61
CA THR A 264 20.27 15.67 14.16
C THR A 264 21.65 15.13 13.80
N ALA A 265 22.11 15.35 12.57
CA ALA A 265 23.45 14.99 12.11
C ALA A 265 24.55 15.64 12.96
N GLN A 266 24.38 16.90 13.36
CA GLN A 266 25.34 17.60 14.25
C GLN A 266 25.46 16.96 15.65
N ARG A 267 24.45 16.22 16.10
CA ARG A 267 24.48 15.46 17.37
C ARG A 267 25.24 14.14 17.23
N ILE A 268 25.35 13.59 16.02
CA ILE A 268 26.07 12.35 15.70
C ILE A 268 27.54 12.68 15.39
N VAL A 269 27.75 13.61 14.46
CA VAL A 269 29.06 14.08 14.01
C VAL A 269 29.17 15.58 14.27
N GLY A 270 29.97 15.96 15.27
CA GLY A 270 30.10 17.35 15.69
C GLY A 270 30.55 18.29 14.55
N GLY A 271 29.60 19.05 13.98
CA GLY A 271 29.84 19.97 12.86
C GLY A 271 29.89 19.32 11.47
N GLY A 272 29.54 18.03 11.34
CA GLY A 272 29.46 17.32 10.07
C GLY A 272 28.12 17.48 9.35
N SER A 273 28.07 16.99 8.12
CA SER A 273 26.86 16.93 7.29
C SER A 273 25.99 15.70 7.59
N VAL A 274 24.79 15.64 7.00
CA VAL A 274 23.94 14.44 7.03
C VAL A 274 24.66 13.23 6.44
N ALA A 275 25.42 13.42 5.33
CA ALA A 275 26.18 12.33 4.72
C ALA A 275 27.31 11.84 5.65
N ASP A 276 27.97 12.74 6.37
CA ASP A 276 28.98 12.36 7.38
C ASP A 276 28.35 11.58 8.54
N ALA A 277 27.15 11.95 8.97
CA ALA A 277 26.41 11.25 10.01
C ALA A 277 26.00 9.84 9.56
N VAL A 278 25.45 9.70 8.35
CA VAL A 278 25.10 8.41 7.75
C VAL A 278 26.32 7.50 7.66
N ALA A 279 27.45 8.01 7.14
CA ALA A 279 28.68 7.24 7.03
C ALA A 279 29.22 6.79 8.40
N ALA A 280 29.08 7.64 9.44
CA ALA A 280 29.47 7.28 10.80
C ALA A 280 28.57 6.20 11.40
N LEU A 281 27.24 6.28 11.19
CA LEU A 281 26.28 5.30 11.66
C LEU A 281 26.41 3.96 10.94
N ASP A 282 26.62 3.96 9.62
CA ASP A 282 26.80 2.75 8.81
C ASP A 282 28.13 2.04 9.14
N ALA A 283 29.14 2.77 9.64
CA ALA A 283 30.40 2.21 10.10
C ALA A 283 30.39 1.77 11.58
N ASP A 284 29.32 2.03 12.33
CA ASP A 284 29.21 1.73 13.76
C ASP A 284 28.77 0.27 13.98
N PRO A 285 29.67 -0.62 14.47
CA PRO A 285 29.34 -2.03 14.66
C PRO A 285 28.28 -2.25 15.75
N ASP A 286 28.03 -1.30 16.64
CA ASP A 286 26.99 -1.41 17.67
C ASP A 286 25.57 -1.26 17.07
N ARG A 287 25.46 -0.79 15.83
CA ARG A 287 24.19 -0.59 15.12
C ARG A 287 23.81 -1.74 14.20
N ASP A 288 24.74 -2.66 13.94
CA ASP A 288 24.54 -3.84 13.09
C ASP A 288 24.22 -5.07 13.96
N CYS A 289 23.08 -5.71 13.69
CA CYS A 289 22.72 -6.96 14.38
C CYS A 289 23.62 -8.14 13.98
N GLY A 290 24.36 -8.03 12.86
CA GLY A 290 25.32 -9.01 12.36
C GLY A 290 24.71 -10.28 11.75
N SER A 291 23.39 -10.50 11.88
CA SER A 291 22.67 -11.62 11.26
C SER A 291 21.16 -11.35 11.15
N ARG A 292 20.50 -12.05 10.22
CA ARG A 292 19.04 -12.03 10.06
C ARG A 292 18.32 -12.46 11.34
N GLU A 293 18.83 -13.48 12.02
CA GLU A 293 18.25 -14.02 13.24
C GLU A 293 18.32 -13.00 14.39
N ALA A 294 19.46 -12.32 14.54
CA ALA A 294 19.62 -11.28 15.54
C ALA A 294 18.74 -10.06 15.25
N PHE A 295 18.62 -9.65 13.98
CA PHE A 295 17.72 -8.58 13.56
C PHE A 295 16.25 -8.91 13.83
N GLN A 296 15.82 -10.14 13.52
CA GLN A 296 14.48 -10.60 13.86
C GLN A 296 14.21 -10.56 15.37
N ALA A 297 15.17 -11.00 16.18
CA ALA A 297 15.06 -10.96 17.64
C ALA A 297 15.00 -9.51 18.16
N TRP A 298 15.76 -8.58 17.55
CA TRP A 298 15.71 -7.16 17.86
C TRP A 298 14.33 -6.55 17.54
N MET A 299 13.77 -6.81 16.35
CA MET A 299 12.43 -6.35 15.96
C MET A 299 11.36 -6.85 16.95
N GLN A 300 11.45 -8.13 17.34
CA GLN A 300 10.52 -8.74 18.30
C GLN A 300 10.64 -8.08 19.68
N ALA A 301 11.87 -7.92 20.19
CA ALA A 301 12.09 -7.31 21.49
C ALA A 301 11.59 -5.86 21.54
N LYS A 302 11.82 -5.08 20.48
CA LYS A 302 11.34 -3.70 20.34
C LYS A 302 9.81 -3.65 20.31
N SER A 303 9.18 -4.49 19.50
CA SER A 303 7.71 -4.56 19.40
C SER A 303 7.06 -4.93 20.74
N ASP A 304 7.60 -5.94 21.43
CA ASP A 304 7.12 -6.38 22.75
C ASP A 304 7.30 -5.31 23.83
N GLU A 305 8.37 -4.52 23.76
CA GLU A 305 8.61 -3.38 24.63
C GLU A 305 7.52 -2.32 24.47
N ILE A 306 7.21 -1.92 23.23
CA ILE A 306 6.18 -0.91 22.95
C ILE A 306 4.80 -1.40 23.38
N LEU A 307 4.43 -2.65 23.03
CA LEU A 307 3.15 -3.23 23.43
C LEU A 307 2.93 -3.18 24.96
N ARG A 308 3.97 -3.51 25.74
CA ARG A 308 3.90 -3.44 27.22
C ARG A 308 3.82 -2.03 27.75
N ALA A 309 4.55 -1.09 27.14
CA ALA A 309 4.60 0.30 27.60
C ALA A 309 3.33 1.09 27.24
N PHE A 310 2.66 0.72 26.14
CA PHE A 310 1.56 1.51 25.57
C PHE A 310 0.20 1.09 26.08
N ASP A 311 0.02 -0.20 26.42
CA ASP A 311 -1.24 -0.73 26.93
C ASP A 311 -1.70 -0.02 28.21
N GLY A 312 -2.91 0.55 28.16
CA GLY A 312 -3.53 1.32 29.21
C GLY A 312 -3.03 2.77 29.34
N VAL A 313 -1.92 3.13 28.69
CA VAL A 313 -1.28 4.45 28.77
C VAL A 313 -1.61 5.31 27.54
N HIS A 314 -1.20 4.85 26.36
CA HIS A 314 -1.42 5.55 25.08
C HIS A 314 -2.53 4.90 24.27
N PHE A 315 -2.77 3.60 24.45
CA PHE A 315 -3.78 2.82 23.76
C PHE A 315 -4.41 1.81 24.72
N ASP A 316 -5.68 1.45 24.51
CA ASP A 316 -6.27 0.29 25.18
C ASP A 316 -6.09 -0.93 24.25
N ILE A 317 -5.11 -1.81 24.55
CA ILE A 317 -4.71 -2.90 23.66
C ILE A 317 -5.35 -4.20 24.14
N ALA A 318 -6.33 -4.70 23.37
CA ALA A 318 -7.03 -5.95 23.68
C ALA A 318 -6.05 -7.14 23.71
N GLU A 319 -6.32 -8.14 24.55
CA GLU A 319 -5.41 -9.28 24.78
C GLU A 319 -4.95 -10.00 23.49
N PRO A 320 -5.83 -10.31 22.51
CA PRO A 320 -5.41 -10.94 21.26
C PRO A 320 -4.47 -10.08 20.40
N ILE A 321 -4.56 -8.75 20.54
CA ILE A 321 -3.71 -7.77 19.84
C ILE A 321 -2.33 -7.67 20.49
N ARG A 322 -2.12 -8.19 21.70
CA ARG A 322 -0.80 -8.11 22.36
C ARG A 322 0.23 -9.08 21.79
N THR A 323 -0.14 -9.84 20.76
CA THR A 323 0.75 -10.78 20.07
C THR A 323 1.03 -10.29 18.65
N LEU A 324 2.24 -9.74 18.45
CA LEU A 324 2.81 -9.42 17.14
C LEU A 324 4.01 -10.34 16.90
N GLN A 325 4.01 -11.06 15.79
CA GLN A 325 5.19 -11.80 15.33
C GLN A 325 6.08 -10.92 14.45
N CYS A 326 7.38 -10.95 14.65
CA CYS A 326 8.35 -10.33 13.75
C CYS A 326 9.12 -11.42 12.99
N LYS A 327 9.19 -11.31 11.66
CA LYS A 327 9.86 -12.30 10.80
C LYS A 327 10.75 -11.64 9.77
N VAL A 328 11.90 -12.24 9.51
CA VAL A 328 12.66 -11.95 8.29
C VAL A 328 12.21 -12.94 7.21
N ALA A 329 11.65 -12.42 6.13
CA ALA A 329 11.10 -13.22 5.07
C ALA A 329 12.20 -13.91 4.23
N PRO A 330 11.91 -15.09 3.67
CA PRO A 330 12.84 -15.79 2.77
C PRO A 330 12.88 -15.19 1.36
N ILE A 331 12.01 -14.22 1.05
CA ILE A 331 11.91 -13.53 -0.25
C ILE A 331 12.86 -12.31 -0.31
N ASN A 332 13.19 -11.89 -1.53
CA ASN A 332 14.34 -11.03 -1.86
C ASN A 332 13.89 -9.70 -2.51
N ASP A 333 12.92 -9.01 -1.89
CA ASP A 333 12.28 -7.83 -2.49
C ASP A 333 12.68 -6.50 -1.81
N GLY A 334 13.43 -6.55 -0.70
CA GLY A 334 14.06 -5.38 -0.07
C GLY A 334 13.09 -4.38 0.58
N GLY A 335 12.22 -4.84 1.48
CA GLY A 335 11.29 -3.98 2.21
C GLY A 335 10.56 -4.68 3.36
N ALA A 336 9.81 -3.89 4.14
CA ALA A 336 8.97 -4.38 5.23
C ALA A 336 7.48 -4.29 4.86
N TRP A 337 6.67 -5.18 5.43
CA TRP A 337 5.22 -5.15 5.31
C TRP A 337 4.54 -5.83 6.49
N TYR A 338 3.28 -5.51 6.71
CA TYR A 338 2.46 -6.09 7.76
C TYR A 338 1.37 -7.01 7.21
N SER A 339 1.21 -8.18 7.83
CA SER A 339 0.09 -9.09 7.61
C SER A 339 -0.87 -9.05 8.81
N PRO A 340 -2.15 -8.68 8.61
CA PRO A 340 -3.15 -8.69 9.68
C PRO A 340 -3.39 -10.08 10.30
N PRO A 341 -3.87 -10.14 11.57
CA PRO A 341 -4.29 -11.40 12.18
C PRO A 341 -5.47 -12.02 11.41
N SER A 342 -5.68 -13.33 11.57
CA SER A 342 -6.91 -13.98 11.11
C SER A 342 -8.13 -13.46 11.89
N GLU A 343 -9.35 -13.60 11.33
CA GLU A 343 -10.59 -13.14 11.99
C GLU A 343 -10.77 -13.70 13.41
N ASP A 344 -10.27 -14.91 13.66
CA ASP A 344 -10.34 -15.61 14.95
C ASP A 344 -9.07 -15.46 15.82
N PHE A 345 -8.09 -14.66 15.37
CA PHE A 345 -6.77 -14.48 15.99
C PHE A 345 -5.92 -15.76 16.14
N SER A 346 -6.29 -16.88 15.51
CA SER A 346 -5.47 -18.11 15.52
C SER A 346 -4.12 -17.92 14.81
N ARG A 347 -4.06 -17.06 13.79
CA ARG A 347 -2.83 -16.49 13.24
C ARG A 347 -2.68 -15.06 13.76
N PRO A 348 -1.62 -14.75 14.54
CA PRO A 348 -1.38 -13.39 15.02
C PRO A 348 -0.95 -12.47 13.88
N GLY A 349 -1.08 -11.16 14.09
CA GLY A 349 -0.50 -10.17 13.19
C GLY A 349 1.01 -10.39 13.06
N THR A 350 1.54 -10.24 11.86
CA THR A 350 2.96 -10.50 11.58
C THR A 350 3.57 -9.34 10.82
N MET A 351 4.63 -8.75 11.37
CA MET A 351 5.52 -7.84 10.65
C MET A 351 6.59 -8.68 9.96
N TRP A 352 6.78 -8.42 8.68
CA TRP A 352 7.79 -9.06 7.85
C TRP A 352 8.81 -8.03 7.39
N PHE A 353 10.05 -8.48 7.27
CA PHE A 353 11.14 -7.71 6.70
C PHE A 353 11.88 -8.57 5.67
N SER A 354 12.15 -8.06 4.48
CA SER A 354 12.97 -8.73 3.47
C SER A 354 14.25 -7.95 3.21
N PHE A 355 15.31 -8.68 2.90
CA PHE A 355 16.62 -8.13 2.57
C PHE A 355 17.01 -8.58 1.17
N THR A 356 17.83 -7.77 0.51
CA THR A 356 18.41 -8.19 -0.76
C THR A 356 19.43 -9.33 -0.58
N ASP A 357 19.66 -10.17 -1.58
CA ASP A 357 20.62 -11.30 -1.49
C ASP A 357 22.07 -10.84 -1.22
N ASP A 358 22.41 -9.61 -1.63
CA ASP A 358 23.69 -8.96 -1.43
C ASP A 358 23.78 -8.14 -0.12
N HIS A 359 22.79 -8.28 0.76
CA HIS A 359 22.76 -7.51 2.01
C HIS A 359 23.75 -8.04 3.04
N GLU A 360 24.78 -7.23 3.34
CA GLU A 360 25.86 -7.61 4.26
C GLU A 360 25.65 -7.13 5.70
N HIS A 361 24.79 -6.12 5.94
CA HIS A 361 24.68 -5.41 7.22
C HIS A 361 23.23 -5.27 7.69
N TYR A 362 22.91 -5.71 8.90
CA TYR A 362 21.55 -5.68 9.46
C TYR A 362 21.37 -4.51 10.41
N SER A 363 21.40 -3.31 9.84
CA SER A 363 21.41 -2.06 10.59
C SER A 363 20.07 -1.74 11.24
N THR A 364 20.10 -1.32 12.50
CA THR A 364 18.92 -0.99 13.29
C THR A 364 18.51 0.48 13.18
N TRP A 365 19.48 1.39 12.99
CA TRP A 365 19.23 2.83 13.07
C TRP A 365 18.29 3.35 11.98
N ARG A 366 18.29 2.71 10.82
CA ARG A 366 17.36 3.01 9.71
C ARG A 366 15.98 2.42 9.95
N GLU A 367 15.91 1.30 10.67
CA GLU A 367 14.73 0.44 10.72
C GLU A 367 13.90 0.58 11.99
N THR A 368 14.39 1.28 13.02
CA THR A 368 13.61 1.56 14.24
C THR A 368 12.27 2.20 13.89
N THR A 369 12.24 3.15 12.94
CA THR A 369 11.00 3.77 12.45
C THR A 369 10.10 2.79 11.71
N THR A 370 10.68 1.89 10.91
CA THR A 370 9.97 0.83 10.18
C THR A 370 9.28 -0.14 11.13
N VAL A 371 9.92 -0.49 12.25
CA VAL A 371 9.30 -1.32 13.31
C VAL A 371 8.06 -0.66 13.91
N PHE A 372 8.08 0.66 14.10
CA PHE A 372 6.90 1.39 14.59
C PHE A 372 5.81 1.54 13.53
N HIS A 373 6.22 1.73 12.27
CA HIS A 373 5.34 1.88 11.11
C HIS A 373 4.55 0.59 10.82
N GLU A 374 5.24 -0.53 10.63
CA GLU A 374 4.62 -1.83 10.31
C GLU A 374 4.10 -2.55 11.55
N GLY A 375 4.73 -2.31 12.71
CA GLY A 375 4.36 -2.91 13.98
C GLY A 375 3.46 -1.98 14.80
N VAL A 376 3.93 -1.64 16.00
CA VAL A 376 3.17 -0.91 17.02
C VAL A 376 3.85 0.44 17.28
N PRO A 377 3.11 1.57 17.28
CA PRO A 377 1.64 1.68 17.22
C PRO A 377 1.04 1.79 15.81
N GLY A 378 1.80 1.54 14.75
CA GLY A 378 1.36 1.67 13.35
C GLY A 378 0.37 0.60 12.89
N HIS A 379 0.69 -0.10 11.79
CA HIS A 379 -0.22 -1.03 11.12
C HIS A 379 -0.76 -2.14 12.01
N HIS A 380 0.05 -2.66 12.94
CA HIS A 380 -0.43 -3.73 13.83
C HIS A 380 -1.62 -3.29 14.68
N LEU A 381 -1.55 -2.13 15.34
CA LEU A 381 -2.69 -1.65 16.13
C LEU A 381 -3.88 -1.32 15.23
N GLN A 382 -3.64 -0.64 14.11
CA GLN A 382 -4.71 -0.20 13.22
C GLN A 382 -5.49 -1.37 12.63
N CYS A 383 -4.80 -2.36 12.07
CA CYS A 383 -5.43 -3.52 11.43
C CYS A 383 -5.98 -4.52 12.45
N ALA A 384 -5.24 -4.84 13.52
CA ALA A 384 -5.72 -5.79 14.53
C ALA A 384 -6.94 -5.24 15.30
N GLN A 385 -7.04 -3.92 15.49
CA GLN A 385 -8.24 -3.31 16.06
C GLN A 385 -9.47 -3.52 15.18
N VAL A 386 -9.34 -3.36 13.86
CA VAL A 386 -10.44 -3.63 12.91
C VAL A 386 -10.93 -5.07 13.01
N VAL A 387 -10.00 -6.03 13.12
CA VAL A 387 -10.35 -7.44 13.30
C VAL A 387 -11.03 -7.68 14.65
N HIS A 388 -10.52 -7.08 15.73
CA HIS A 388 -11.10 -7.20 17.07
C HIS A 388 -12.51 -6.62 17.19
N GLN A 389 -12.80 -5.54 16.46
CA GLN A 389 -14.06 -4.79 16.53
C GLN A 389 -15.18 -5.38 15.64
N ALA A 390 -15.27 -6.71 15.52
CA ALA A 390 -16.30 -7.39 14.71
C ALA A 390 -17.74 -7.13 15.15
N GLU A 391 -17.98 -6.75 16.41
CA GLU A 391 -19.31 -6.35 16.88
C GLU A 391 -19.66 -4.91 16.45
N LEU A 392 -18.65 -4.07 16.22
CA LEU A 392 -18.79 -2.66 15.88
C LEU A 392 -18.72 -2.40 14.38
N LEU A 393 -17.97 -3.19 13.62
CA LEU A 393 -17.74 -3.02 12.19
C LEU A 393 -18.42 -4.14 11.40
N ASN A 394 -19.17 -3.76 10.36
CA ASN A 394 -19.75 -4.76 9.46
C ASN A 394 -18.67 -5.46 8.63
N ARG A 395 -19.03 -6.56 7.96
CA ARG A 395 -18.05 -7.41 7.28
C ARG A 395 -17.36 -6.69 6.12
N TRP A 396 -18.06 -5.81 5.41
CA TRP A 396 -17.44 -4.98 4.37
C TRP A 396 -16.37 -4.04 4.94
N GLN A 397 -16.64 -3.35 6.04
CA GLN A 397 -15.66 -2.48 6.70
C GLN A 397 -14.41 -3.24 7.15
N ARG A 398 -14.58 -4.49 7.60
CA ARG A 398 -13.46 -5.32 8.08
C ARG A 398 -12.63 -5.94 6.97
N LEU A 399 -13.28 -6.40 5.89
CA LEU A 399 -12.63 -7.23 4.88
C LEU A 399 -12.23 -6.46 3.61
N LEU A 400 -13.03 -5.48 3.19
CA LEU A 400 -12.93 -4.88 1.85
C LEU A 400 -12.68 -3.37 1.87
N CYS A 401 -12.92 -2.68 2.98
CA CYS A 401 -12.68 -1.25 3.09
C CYS A 401 -11.24 -0.98 3.51
N TRP A 402 -10.43 -0.49 2.57
CA TRP A 402 -9.09 -0.01 2.85
C TRP A 402 -8.78 1.26 2.05
N VAL A 403 -8.25 2.28 2.73
CA VAL A 403 -7.83 3.55 2.14
C VAL A 403 -6.38 3.81 2.49
N SER A 404 -5.53 3.96 1.47
CA SER A 404 -4.09 4.15 1.65
C SER A 404 -3.79 5.35 2.55
N GLY A 405 -4.37 6.52 2.30
CA GLY A 405 -4.17 7.72 3.12
C GLY A 405 -4.64 7.57 4.56
N HIS A 406 -5.62 6.69 4.82
CA HIS A 406 -5.99 6.35 6.19
C HIS A 406 -4.93 5.47 6.86
N GLY A 407 -4.59 4.33 6.26
CA GLY A 407 -3.67 3.34 6.84
C GLY A 407 -2.23 3.82 6.87
N GLU A 408 -1.70 4.28 5.74
CA GLU A 408 -0.34 4.81 5.61
C GLU A 408 -0.18 6.13 6.38
N GLY A 409 -1.20 7.00 6.31
CA GLY A 409 -1.22 8.22 7.10
C GLY A 409 -1.21 7.95 8.61
N TRP A 410 -1.93 6.90 9.05
CA TRP A 410 -1.88 6.45 10.45
C TRP A 410 -0.48 5.95 10.82
N ALA A 411 0.15 5.15 9.97
CA ALA A 411 1.49 4.61 10.26
C ALA A 411 2.54 5.74 10.36
N LEU A 412 2.50 6.76 9.50
CA LEU A 412 3.36 7.94 9.64
C LEU A 412 3.02 8.78 10.87
N TYR A 413 1.72 8.93 11.17
CA TYR A 413 1.26 9.59 12.40
C TYR A 413 1.79 8.87 13.64
N ALA A 414 1.80 7.54 13.62
CA ALA A 414 2.36 6.68 14.64
C ALA A 414 3.88 6.86 14.78
N GLU A 415 4.63 6.88 13.67
CA GLU A 415 6.07 7.20 13.70
C GLU A 415 6.33 8.55 14.39
N ARG A 416 5.56 9.58 14.05
CA ARG A 416 5.69 10.90 14.68
C ARG A 416 5.26 10.92 16.15
N LEU A 417 4.24 10.16 16.53
CA LEU A 417 3.88 9.95 17.94
C LEU A 417 5.05 9.33 18.72
N MET A 418 5.80 8.41 18.11
CA MET A 418 7.01 7.84 18.74
C MET A 418 8.10 8.89 18.97
N ASP A 419 8.32 9.83 18.05
CA ASP A 419 9.23 10.99 18.28
C ASP A 419 8.73 11.86 19.44
N GLU A 420 7.43 12.20 19.46
CA GLU A 420 6.81 13.00 20.54
C GLU A 420 6.94 12.36 21.93
N LEU A 421 6.98 11.02 21.99
CA LEU A 421 7.10 10.25 23.22
C LEU A 421 8.55 9.90 23.61
N GLY A 422 9.55 10.33 22.83
CA GLY A 422 10.98 10.14 23.13
C GLY A 422 11.57 8.80 22.67
N TYR A 423 10.86 8.03 21.83
CA TYR A 423 11.37 6.75 21.31
C TYR A 423 12.42 6.90 20.20
N PHE A 424 12.71 8.14 19.80
CA PHE A 424 13.83 8.51 18.93
C PHE A 424 14.83 9.44 19.65
N ASP A 425 15.06 9.24 20.95
CA ASP A 425 16.08 9.99 21.68
C ASP A 425 17.51 9.70 21.19
N ASP A 426 17.76 8.47 20.70
CA ASP A 426 18.99 8.13 19.97
C ASP A 426 19.05 8.92 18.66
N PRO A 427 20.11 9.72 18.43
CA PRO A 427 20.23 10.53 17.21
C PRO A 427 20.25 9.71 15.92
N GLY A 428 20.74 8.46 15.95
CA GLY A 428 20.77 7.59 14.79
C GLY A 428 19.37 7.13 14.40
N ASP A 429 18.61 6.58 15.35
CA ASP A 429 17.22 6.19 15.14
C ASP A 429 16.37 7.39 14.67
N ARG A 430 16.60 8.57 15.25
CA ARG A 430 15.94 9.81 14.81
C ARG A 430 16.30 10.21 13.40
N LEU A 431 17.55 10.02 12.98
CA LEU A 431 17.97 10.30 11.61
C LEU A 431 17.29 9.33 10.63
N GLY A 432 17.13 8.05 10.99
CA GLY A 432 16.38 7.07 10.21
C GLY A 432 14.91 7.45 10.04
N PHE A 433 14.24 7.82 11.14
CA PHE A 433 12.88 8.37 11.11
C PHE A 433 12.75 9.58 10.18
N LEU A 434 13.64 10.57 10.32
CA LEU A 434 13.60 11.77 9.50
C LEU A 434 13.91 11.50 8.03
N ASP A 435 14.81 10.57 7.72
CA ASP A 435 15.10 10.19 6.33
C ASP A 435 13.86 9.59 5.65
N MET A 436 13.18 8.67 6.34
CA MET A 436 11.95 8.08 5.83
C MET A 436 10.81 9.10 5.70
N GLN A 437 10.67 10.02 6.66
CA GLN A 437 9.73 11.14 6.55
C GLN A 437 10.06 12.07 5.37
N GLY A 438 11.34 12.36 5.15
CA GLY A 438 11.83 13.18 4.04
C GLY A 438 11.56 12.53 2.69
N PHE A 439 11.82 11.23 2.58
CA PHE A 439 11.48 10.45 1.39
C PHE A 439 9.99 10.51 1.04
N ARG A 440 9.11 10.36 2.05
CA ARG A 440 7.65 10.46 1.87
C ARG A 440 7.17 11.89 1.60
N ALA A 441 7.87 12.92 2.06
CA ALA A 441 7.62 14.31 1.67
C ALA A 441 8.06 14.59 0.22
N ALA A 442 9.21 14.06 -0.21
CA ALA A 442 9.69 14.16 -1.58
C ALA A 442 8.71 13.49 -2.57
N ARG A 443 8.08 12.36 -2.19
CA ARG A 443 7.00 11.72 -2.95
C ARG A 443 5.84 12.67 -3.28
N VAL A 444 5.42 13.53 -2.35
CA VAL A 444 4.36 14.53 -2.58
C VAL A 444 4.73 15.48 -3.73
N ILE A 445 5.96 15.97 -3.70
CA ILE A 445 6.47 16.92 -4.70
C ILE A 445 6.51 16.27 -6.08
N VAL A 446 7.19 15.13 -6.20
CA VAL A 446 7.46 14.54 -7.52
C VAL A 446 6.20 13.98 -8.17
N ASP A 447 5.31 13.36 -7.39
CA ASP A 447 4.11 12.71 -7.90
C ASP A 447 3.10 13.75 -8.42
N ILE A 448 2.77 14.77 -7.62
CA ILE A 448 1.89 15.86 -8.08
C ILE A 448 2.56 16.61 -9.23
N GLY A 449 3.84 16.93 -9.09
CA GLY A 449 4.60 17.70 -10.07
C GLY A 449 4.61 17.06 -11.46
N VAL A 450 4.97 15.78 -11.55
CA VAL A 450 5.08 15.06 -12.82
C VAL A 450 3.72 14.77 -13.45
N HIS A 451 2.70 14.44 -12.65
CA HIS A 451 1.40 14.10 -13.19
C HIS A 451 0.59 15.31 -13.67
N LEU A 452 0.79 16.48 -13.06
CA LEU A 452 0.15 17.73 -13.50
C LEU A 452 1.00 18.50 -14.52
N GLY A 453 2.26 18.11 -14.74
CA GLY A 453 3.19 18.84 -15.61
C GLY A 453 3.53 20.22 -15.05
N LEU A 454 3.71 20.31 -13.73
CA LEU A 454 4.02 21.58 -13.05
C LEU A 454 5.45 22.01 -13.32
N GLU A 455 5.67 23.33 -13.27
CA GLU A 455 7.02 23.89 -13.15
C GLU A 455 7.52 23.74 -11.72
N VAL A 456 8.80 23.43 -11.58
CA VAL A 456 9.53 23.52 -10.31
C VAL A 456 9.52 24.99 -9.83
N PRO A 457 9.05 25.28 -8.60
CA PRO A 457 8.93 26.65 -8.11
C PRO A 457 10.25 27.40 -8.18
N LYS A 458 10.21 28.66 -8.65
CA LYS A 458 11.43 29.47 -8.82
C LYS A 458 12.09 29.85 -7.50
N ASP A 459 11.30 29.87 -6.44
CA ASP A 459 11.64 30.19 -5.07
C ASP A 459 11.69 28.95 -4.18
N ASN A 460 11.78 27.74 -4.76
CA ASN A 460 11.92 26.52 -3.97
C ASN A 460 13.13 26.60 -3.03
N PRO A 461 13.03 26.04 -1.81
CA PRO A 461 14.01 26.28 -0.74
C PRO A 461 15.39 25.67 -1.00
N PHE A 462 15.52 24.84 -2.03
CA PHE A 462 16.77 24.17 -2.42
C PHE A 462 17.47 24.84 -3.61
N GLY A 463 16.83 25.82 -4.26
CA GLY A 463 17.31 26.39 -5.53
C GLY A 463 17.43 25.35 -6.64
N TRP A 464 16.69 24.23 -6.53
CA TRP A 464 16.78 23.11 -7.44
C TRP A 464 15.98 23.41 -8.71
N ARG A 465 16.65 23.45 -9.86
CA ARG A 465 16.05 23.54 -11.23
C ARG A 465 14.85 24.52 -11.38
N PRO A 466 14.97 25.79 -10.96
CA PRO A 466 13.85 26.73 -10.96
C PRO A 466 13.26 26.97 -12.36
N GLY A 467 11.94 26.76 -12.50
CA GLY A 467 11.18 26.97 -13.74
C GLY A 467 11.30 25.85 -14.78
N GLU A 468 11.99 24.75 -14.48
CA GLU A 468 11.94 23.55 -15.31
C GLU A 468 10.63 22.78 -15.08
N VAL A 469 10.11 22.09 -16.08
CA VAL A 469 8.92 21.23 -15.96
C VAL A 469 9.33 19.82 -15.58
N TRP A 470 8.55 19.16 -14.71
CA TRP A 470 8.80 17.78 -14.31
C TRP A 470 8.71 16.78 -15.46
N ASP A 471 9.65 15.84 -15.48
CA ASP A 471 9.62 14.59 -16.24
C ASP A 471 10.29 13.47 -15.43
N ALA A 472 10.26 12.23 -15.94
CA ALA A 472 10.76 11.06 -15.23
C ALA A 472 12.24 11.18 -14.80
N ASP A 473 13.10 11.76 -15.65
CA ASP A 473 14.52 11.91 -15.34
C ASP A 473 14.72 12.89 -14.18
N ARG A 474 13.96 13.99 -14.17
CA ARG A 474 13.95 14.96 -13.06
C ARG A 474 13.39 14.35 -11.77
N VAL A 475 12.35 13.52 -11.86
CA VAL A 475 11.83 12.78 -10.70
C VAL A 475 12.94 11.91 -10.10
N LEU A 476 13.63 11.12 -10.92
CA LEU A 476 14.72 10.27 -10.44
C LEU A 476 15.89 11.09 -9.86
N GLU A 477 16.28 12.18 -10.51
CA GLU A 477 17.33 13.06 -10.01
C GLU A 477 16.96 13.68 -8.65
N PHE A 478 15.73 14.17 -8.50
CA PHE A 478 15.24 14.75 -7.26
C PHE A 478 15.21 13.71 -6.14
N MET A 479 14.63 12.54 -6.41
CA MET A 479 14.54 11.48 -5.41
C MET A 479 15.93 10.98 -4.98
N ARG A 480 16.93 10.96 -5.87
CA ARG A 480 18.33 10.66 -5.51
C ARG A 480 18.95 11.69 -4.58
N ALA A 481 18.58 12.96 -4.73
CA ALA A 481 19.11 14.03 -3.87
C ALA A 481 18.49 14.01 -2.46
N HIS A 482 17.26 13.50 -2.34
CA HIS A 482 16.45 13.59 -1.13
C HIS A 482 16.10 12.24 -0.49
N SER A 483 16.76 11.15 -0.89
CA SER A 483 16.62 9.83 -0.27
C SER A 483 17.98 9.13 -0.15
N ARG A 484 18.12 8.22 0.82
CA ARG A 484 19.33 7.40 1.02
C ARG A 484 19.06 5.92 0.72
N MET A 485 18.08 5.68 -0.16
CA MET A 485 17.74 4.37 -0.70
C MET A 485 18.75 3.95 -1.79
N ASP A 486 18.97 2.64 -1.95
CA ASP A 486 19.78 2.11 -3.06
C ASP A 486 19.20 2.49 -4.43
N ASP A 487 20.07 2.68 -5.44
CA ASP A 487 19.66 3.15 -6.77
C ASP A 487 18.70 2.20 -7.48
N GLY A 488 18.85 0.88 -7.27
CA GLY A 488 17.96 -0.13 -7.86
C GLY A 488 16.54 -0.02 -7.31
N ALA A 489 16.40 -0.01 -5.98
CA ALA A 489 15.13 0.17 -5.30
C ALA A 489 14.50 1.54 -5.64
N LEU A 490 15.31 2.60 -5.71
CA LEU A 490 14.85 3.94 -6.05
C LEU A 490 14.29 4.03 -7.47
N ARG A 491 14.90 3.34 -8.44
CA ARG A 491 14.39 3.30 -9.82
C ARG A 491 13.04 2.60 -9.91
N PHE A 492 12.88 1.49 -9.18
CA PHE A 492 11.58 0.81 -9.11
C PHE A 492 10.52 1.75 -8.52
N GLU A 493 10.84 2.41 -7.41
CA GLU A 493 9.95 3.38 -6.77
C GLU A 493 9.57 4.55 -7.70
N VAL A 494 10.53 5.11 -8.45
CA VAL A 494 10.22 6.14 -9.45
C VAL A 494 9.29 5.62 -10.54
N ASN A 495 9.53 4.42 -11.06
CA ASN A 495 8.63 3.80 -12.05
C ASN A 495 7.23 3.56 -11.47
N ARG A 496 7.13 3.20 -10.18
CA ARG A 496 5.87 3.08 -9.45
C ARG A 496 5.15 4.43 -9.38
N TYR A 497 5.82 5.51 -9.00
CA TYR A 497 5.19 6.84 -8.92
C TYR A 497 4.62 7.24 -10.28
N LEU A 498 5.43 7.12 -11.35
CA LEU A 498 5.02 7.45 -12.71
C LEU A 498 3.86 6.58 -13.24
N GLY A 499 3.67 5.38 -12.68
CA GLY A 499 2.67 4.40 -13.10
C GLY A 499 1.41 4.37 -12.25
N TRP A 500 1.48 4.85 -11.01
CA TRP A 500 0.42 4.70 -10.01
C TRP A 500 0.09 6.05 -9.35
N PRO A 501 -0.49 6.97 -10.13
CA PRO A 501 -0.64 8.38 -9.76
C PRO A 501 -1.42 8.56 -8.46
N GLY A 502 -0.93 9.44 -7.58
CA GLY A 502 -1.64 9.84 -6.37
C GLY A 502 -1.50 8.88 -5.18
N GLN A 503 -0.89 7.71 -5.38
CA GLN A 503 -0.62 6.77 -4.27
C GLN A 503 0.56 7.24 -3.42
N ALA A 504 1.65 7.70 -4.03
CA ALA A 504 2.86 8.07 -3.29
C ALA A 504 2.67 9.23 -2.28
N PRO A 505 1.84 10.26 -2.55
CA PRO A 505 1.53 11.31 -1.59
C PRO A 505 0.61 10.86 -0.45
N SER A 506 -0.11 9.73 -0.58
CA SER A 506 -1.13 9.31 0.37
C SER A 506 -0.59 9.16 1.79
N TYR A 507 0.66 8.72 1.93
CA TYR A 507 1.41 8.60 3.18
C TYR A 507 1.46 9.95 3.90
N LYS A 508 2.18 10.92 3.33
CA LYS A 508 2.52 12.17 4.00
C LYS A 508 1.32 13.12 4.09
N VAL A 509 0.47 13.14 3.07
CA VAL A 509 -0.80 13.90 3.09
C VAL A 509 -1.79 13.26 4.07
N GLY A 510 -1.81 11.93 4.16
CA GLY A 510 -2.58 11.21 5.18
C GLY A 510 -2.15 11.57 6.59
N GLU A 511 -0.83 11.56 6.87
CA GLU A 511 -0.28 12.00 8.16
C GLU A 511 -0.71 13.43 8.49
N ARG A 512 -0.59 14.36 7.52
CA ARG A 512 -1.01 15.75 7.68
C ARG A 512 -2.47 15.83 8.13
N ILE A 513 -3.37 15.08 7.47
CA ILE A 513 -4.80 15.07 7.80
C ILE A 513 -5.07 14.44 9.18
N TRP A 514 -4.35 13.39 9.56
CA TRP A 514 -4.43 12.80 10.90
C TRP A 514 -4.00 13.79 11.99
N LEU A 515 -2.91 14.51 11.76
CA LEU A 515 -2.43 15.56 12.67
C LEU A 515 -3.42 16.72 12.79
N ASP A 516 -4.00 17.16 11.67
CA ASP A 516 -5.02 18.21 11.65
C ASP A 516 -6.28 17.77 12.41
N ALA A 517 -6.72 16.53 12.24
CA ALA A 517 -7.87 15.97 12.97
C ALA A 517 -7.61 15.89 14.48
N ARG A 518 -6.41 15.48 14.90
CA ARG A 518 -5.99 15.50 16.32
C ARG A 518 -5.97 16.93 16.86
N ALA A 519 -5.41 17.87 16.10
CA ALA A 519 -5.31 19.27 16.52
C ALA A 519 -6.69 19.94 16.67
N ASP A 520 -7.62 19.65 15.76
CA ASP A 520 -9.02 20.11 15.87
C ASP A 520 -9.68 19.55 17.13
N ALA A 521 -9.58 18.23 17.37
CA ALA A 521 -10.12 17.61 18.57
C ALA A 521 -9.51 18.24 19.84
N GLN A 522 -8.20 18.43 19.88
CA GLN A 522 -7.52 19.09 21.00
C GLN A 522 -8.01 20.52 21.21
N ALA A 523 -8.24 21.28 20.14
CA ALA A 523 -8.78 22.64 20.24
C ALA A 523 -10.22 22.67 20.78
N ARG A 524 -11.07 21.71 20.37
CA ARG A 524 -12.46 21.60 20.84
C ARG A 524 -12.57 21.21 22.31
N HIS A 525 -11.77 20.23 22.74
CA HIS A 525 -11.83 19.71 24.11
C HIS A 525 -10.93 20.46 25.11
N GLY A 526 -9.97 21.25 24.63
CA GLY A 526 -9.11 22.07 25.49
C GLY A 526 -8.36 21.24 26.54
N SER A 527 -8.52 21.58 27.82
CA SER A 527 -7.89 20.84 28.92
C SER A 527 -8.44 19.43 29.13
N ASP A 528 -9.62 19.13 28.59
CA ASP A 528 -10.31 17.84 28.74
C ASP A 528 -9.95 16.87 27.60
N PHE A 529 -9.06 17.27 26.68
CA PHE A 529 -8.59 16.41 25.61
C PHE A 529 -7.79 15.22 26.17
N ASP A 530 -8.25 14.01 25.84
CA ASP A 530 -7.57 12.76 26.16
C ASP A 530 -7.09 12.10 24.86
N LEU A 531 -5.76 12.01 24.70
CA LEU A 531 -5.14 11.45 23.51
C LEU A 531 -5.47 9.96 23.33
N LYS A 532 -5.52 9.18 24.42
CA LYS A 532 -5.86 7.76 24.36
C LYS A 532 -7.30 7.58 23.93
N ALA A 533 -8.22 8.39 24.45
CA ALA A 533 -9.62 8.36 24.04
C ALA A 533 -9.79 8.72 22.55
N PHE A 534 -9.05 9.73 22.07
CA PHE A 534 -9.01 10.07 20.65
C PHE A 534 -8.54 8.91 19.78
N HIS A 535 -7.43 8.25 20.13
CA HIS A 535 -6.91 7.09 19.39
C HIS A 535 -7.89 5.92 19.39
N THR A 536 -8.47 5.57 20.54
CA THR A 536 -9.47 4.49 20.63
C THR A 536 -10.68 4.81 19.75
N ALA A 537 -11.19 6.04 19.80
CA ALA A 537 -12.35 6.43 19.00
C ALA A 537 -12.04 6.40 17.49
N ALA A 538 -10.86 6.86 17.08
CA ALA A 538 -10.44 6.86 15.69
C ALA A 538 -10.24 5.45 15.11
N LEU A 539 -9.49 4.59 15.80
CA LEU A 539 -9.22 3.22 15.34
C LEU A 539 -10.50 2.36 15.30
N ASN A 540 -11.47 2.65 16.17
CA ASN A 540 -12.77 1.97 16.17
C ASN A 540 -13.67 2.31 14.98
N LEU A 541 -13.35 3.33 14.18
CA LEU A 541 -14.06 3.62 12.93
C LEU A 541 -13.67 2.65 11.80
N GLY A 542 -12.54 1.94 11.97
CA GLY A 542 -11.90 1.17 10.93
C GLY A 542 -11.36 2.04 9.80
N SER A 543 -10.89 1.42 8.71
CA SER A 543 -10.41 2.19 7.57
C SER A 543 -11.58 2.87 6.86
N ILE A 544 -11.48 4.18 6.68
CA ILE A 544 -12.47 5.03 6.00
C ILE A 544 -11.74 6.15 5.26
N GLY A 545 -12.39 6.76 4.26
CA GLY A 545 -11.82 7.93 3.60
C GLY A 545 -11.53 9.07 4.58
N LEU A 546 -10.46 9.83 4.35
CA LEU A 546 -10.00 10.87 5.26
C LEU A 546 -11.01 12.03 5.45
N ASP A 547 -11.85 12.36 4.47
CA ASP A 547 -12.94 13.33 4.64
C ASP A 547 -14.06 12.79 5.56
N PRO A 548 -14.62 11.57 5.33
CA PRO A 548 -15.49 10.91 6.29
C PRO A 548 -14.87 10.75 7.69
N LEU A 549 -13.57 10.45 7.80
CA LEU A 549 -12.84 10.35 9.06
C LEU A 549 -12.90 11.65 9.84
N LYS A 550 -12.49 12.77 9.23
CA LYS A 550 -12.56 14.10 9.86
C LYS A 550 -13.98 14.42 10.32
N ALA A 551 -14.99 14.11 9.50
CA ALA A 551 -16.38 14.35 9.84
C ALA A 551 -16.82 13.53 11.06
N ALA A 552 -16.43 12.25 11.15
CA ALA A 552 -16.74 11.37 12.27
C ALA A 552 -16.03 11.83 13.55
N LEU A 553 -14.72 12.10 13.47
CA LEU A 553 -13.93 12.61 14.59
C LEU A 553 -14.41 13.98 15.08
N GLY A 554 -14.94 14.83 14.20
CA GLY A 554 -15.51 16.13 14.57
C GLY A 554 -16.82 16.04 15.38
N ARG A 555 -17.45 14.87 15.43
CA ARG A 555 -18.65 14.61 16.25
C ARG A 555 -18.34 13.97 17.61
N LEU A 556 -17.14 13.40 17.74
CA LEU A 556 -16.56 12.90 18.99
C LEU A 556 -15.96 14.07 19.76
#